data_AF-A0A7Y4W802-F1
#
_entry.id   AF-A0A7Y4W802-F1
#
_cell.length_a   1.000
_cell.length_b   1.000
_cell.length_c   1.000
_cell.angle_alpha   90.00
_cell.angle_beta   90.00
_cell.angle_gamma   90.00
#
_symmetry.space_group_name_H-M   'P 1'
#
loop_
_entity.id
_entity.type
_entity.pdbx_description
1 polymer ?
#
loop_
_entity_poly.entity_id
_entity_poly.type
_entity_poly.pdbx_seq_one_letter_code
_entity_poly.pdbx_strand_id
1 'polypeptide(L)'
;MNLFLDKVARREAEQVLGKSIAVFEAHLMAAATITQVHKMCQRDERLVIVKIRRALIKAQIDSDMRLLPELQSTAVNLLLLKYTHEGILVGGSAAAAKVSA
;
A
#
# COMPACT_ATOMS: atom_id res chain seq x y z
N MET A 1 3.06 -17.67 -6.70
CA MET A 1 3.63 -16.75 -5.70
C MET A 1 5.01 -16.35 -6.21
N ASN A 2 5.11 -15.23 -6.95
CA ASN A 2 6.36 -14.86 -7.61
C ASN A 2 7.30 -14.24 -6.57
N LEU A 3 8.21 -15.07 -6.04
CA LEU A 3 9.30 -14.60 -5.20
C LEU A 3 10.05 -13.50 -5.95
N PHE A 4 10.10 -12.34 -5.32
CA PHE A 4 10.91 -11.18 -5.63
C PHE A 4 12.27 -11.60 -6.22
N LEU A 5 12.47 -11.40 -7.53
CA LEU A 5 13.73 -11.79 -8.16
C LEU A 5 14.86 -10.88 -7.68
N ASP A 6 15.86 -11.45 -7.03
CA ASP A 6 17.10 -10.79 -6.60
C ASP A 6 17.79 -10.00 -7.73
N LYS A 7 17.62 -10.44 -8.98
CA LYS A 7 18.11 -9.74 -10.18
C LYS A 7 17.47 -8.36 -10.38
N VAL A 8 16.24 -8.16 -9.93
CA VAL A 8 15.54 -6.86 -9.98
C VAL A 8 16.09 -5.94 -8.90
N ALA A 9 16.30 -6.45 -7.68
CA ALA A 9 16.87 -5.67 -6.58
C ALA A 9 18.25 -5.10 -6.94
N ARG A 10 19.11 -5.91 -7.56
CA ARG A 10 20.41 -5.44 -8.04
C ARG A 10 20.28 -4.28 -9.04
N ARG A 11 19.36 -4.37 -10.00
CA ARG A 11 19.13 -3.30 -10.99
C ARG A 11 18.65 -2.00 -10.33
N GLU A 12 17.72 -2.10 -9.39
CA GLU A 12 17.23 -0.95 -8.61
C GLU A 12 18.37 -0.29 -7.83
N ALA A 13 19.26 -1.07 -7.21
CA ALA A 13 20.44 -0.55 -6.54
C ALA A 13 21.44 0.11 -7.52
N GLU A 14 21.70 -0.51 -8.67
CA GLU A 14 22.57 0.03 -9.72
C GLU A 14 22.02 1.33 -10.32
N GLN A 15 20.70 1.52 -10.41
CA GLN A 15 20.12 2.79 -10.88
C GLN A 15 20.40 3.97 -9.96
N VAL A 16 20.47 3.73 -8.64
CA VAL A 16 20.65 4.79 -7.63
C VAL A 16 22.12 4.98 -7.28
N LEU A 17 22.85 3.89 -7.06
CA LEU A 17 24.23 3.90 -6.57
C LEU A 17 25.25 3.76 -7.71
N GLY A 18 24.83 3.25 -8.87
CA GLY A 18 25.64 3.15 -10.08
C GLY A 18 26.99 2.50 -9.84
N LYS A 19 28.03 3.26 -10.22
CA LYS A 19 29.42 2.82 -10.14
C LYS A 19 29.91 2.63 -8.70
N SER A 20 29.20 3.07 -7.66
CA SER A 20 29.69 2.93 -6.28
C SER A 20 29.64 1.48 -5.76
N ILE A 21 28.89 0.60 -6.43
CA ILE A 21 28.78 -0.82 -6.07
C ILE A 21 30.02 -1.57 -6.57
N ALA A 22 30.75 -2.22 -5.66
CA ALA A 22 31.79 -3.19 -6.01
C ALA A 22 31.24 -4.61 -6.05
N VAL A 23 30.54 -5.00 -4.99
CA VAL A 23 29.91 -6.34 -4.86
C VAL A 23 28.50 -6.19 -4.31
N PHE A 24 27.57 -6.95 -4.87
CA PHE A 24 26.19 -7.02 -4.41
C PHE A 24 25.82 -8.47 -4.11
N GLU A 25 25.43 -8.76 -2.86
CA GLU A 25 25.00 -10.10 -2.49
C GLU A 25 23.61 -10.35 -3.06
N ALA A 26 23.54 -11.31 -4.00
CA ALA A 26 22.30 -11.61 -4.70
C ALA A 26 21.22 -12.09 -3.72
N HIS A 27 21.58 -12.97 -2.79
CA HIS A 27 20.64 -13.46 -1.80
C HIS A 27 20.25 -12.35 -0.82
N LEU A 28 18.94 -12.19 -0.59
CA LEU A 28 18.43 -11.27 0.40
C LEU A 28 18.72 -11.78 1.81
N MET A 29 19.11 -10.88 2.70
CA MET A 29 19.24 -11.17 4.13
C MET A 29 17.87 -11.19 4.82
N ALA A 30 16.97 -10.31 4.39
CA ALA A 30 15.62 -10.20 4.92
C ALA A 30 14.66 -9.57 3.91
N ALA A 31 13.40 -9.95 4.00
CA ALA A 31 12.30 -9.28 3.32
C ALA A 31 11.51 -8.43 4.32
N ALA A 32 11.10 -7.24 3.90
CA ALA A 32 10.21 -6.36 4.66
C ALA A 32 8.99 -5.98 3.79
N THR A 33 8.06 -5.24 4.39
CA THR A 33 6.74 -4.92 3.81
C THR A 33 6.85 -4.39 2.37
N ILE A 34 7.72 -3.41 2.13
CA ILE A 34 7.91 -2.79 0.80
C ILE A 34 9.36 -2.81 0.30
N THR A 35 10.26 -3.48 1.03
CA THR A 35 11.70 -3.52 0.70
C THR A 35 12.30 -4.91 0.84
N GLN A 36 13.43 -5.13 0.20
CA GLN A 36 14.36 -6.23 0.48
C GLN A 36 15.63 -5.68 1.12
N VAL A 37 16.33 -6.49 1.90
CA VAL A 37 17.56 -6.12 2.57
C VAL A 37 18.70 -6.98 2.03
N HIS A 38 19.75 -6.35 1.53
CA HIS A 38 20.93 -7.03 0.97
C HIS A 38 22.21 -6.51 1.60
N LYS A 39 23.23 -7.36 1.62
CA LYS A 39 24.60 -6.98 1.91
C LYS A 39 25.25 -6.45 0.63
N MET A 40 26.05 -5.41 0.75
CA MET A 40 26.75 -4.79 -0.37
C MET A 40 28.14 -4.33 0.06
N CYS A 41 29.11 -4.41 -0.85
CA CYS A 41 30.42 -3.80 -0.71
C CYS A 41 30.54 -2.61 -1.67
N GLN A 42 30.97 -1.48 -1.15
CA GLN A 42 31.29 -0.28 -1.92
C GLN A 42 32.70 -0.38 -2.52
N ARG A 43 33.02 0.48 -3.49
CA ARG A 43 34.35 0.51 -4.12
C ARG A 43 35.48 0.95 -3.20
N ASP A 44 35.18 1.65 -2.13
CA ASP A 44 36.11 1.99 -1.05
C ASP A 44 36.22 0.85 0.00
N GLU A 45 35.82 -0.36 -0.39
CA GLU A 45 35.84 -1.58 0.44
C GLU A 45 34.90 -1.56 1.64
N ARG A 46 34.08 -0.51 1.78
CA ARG A 46 33.13 -0.42 2.89
C ARG A 46 31.97 -1.40 2.70
N LEU A 47 31.76 -2.22 3.73
CA LEU A 47 30.61 -3.10 3.82
C LEU A 47 29.38 -2.35 4.36
N VAL A 48 28.26 -2.46 3.65
CA VAL A 48 27.01 -1.80 4.02
C VAL A 48 25.81 -2.73 3.86
N ILE A 49 24.74 -2.40 4.59
CA ILE A 49 23.42 -3.01 4.45
C ILE A 49 22.54 -2.05 3.67
N VAL A 50 21.96 -2.52 2.57
CA VAL A 50 21.09 -1.71 1.71
C VAL A 50 19.67 -2.23 1.77
N LYS A 51 18.72 -1.31 1.94
CA LYS A 51 17.28 -1.58 1.82
C LYS A 51 16.83 -1.11 0.45
N ILE A 52 16.31 -2.03 -0.35
CA ILE A 52 15.92 -1.78 -1.74
C ILE A 52 14.42 -1.87 -1.83
N ARG A 53 13.78 -0.81 -2.30
CA ARG A 53 12.33 -0.81 -2.54
C ARG A 53 11.99 -1.82 -3.62
N ARG A 54 10.84 -2.49 -3.48
CA ARG A 54 10.32 -3.35 -4.54
C ARG A 54 10.13 -2.52 -5.81
N ALA A 55 10.42 -3.11 -6.96
CA ALA A 55 10.18 -2.45 -8.24
C ALA A 55 8.73 -1.98 -8.34
N LEU A 56 8.53 -0.79 -8.91
CA LEU A 56 7.23 -0.16 -9.13
C LEU A 56 6.40 0.16 -7.87
N ILE A 57 6.89 -0.10 -6.66
CA ILE A 57 6.09 0.09 -5.43
C ILE A 57 5.62 1.52 -5.24
N LYS A 58 6.39 2.51 -5.71
CA LYS A 58 5.98 3.91 -5.67
C LYS A 58 4.73 4.14 -6.54
N ALA A 59 4.74 3.65 -7.78
CA ALA A 59 3.61 3.82 -8.68
C ALA A 59 2.35 3.13 -8.13
N GLN A 60 2.53 1.96 -7.50
CA GLN A 60 1.43 1.25 -6.85
C GLN A 60 0.88 2.03 -5.64
N ILE A 61 1.75 2.50 -4.74
CA ILE A 61 1.32 3.34 -3.62
C ILE A 61 0.62 4.60 -4.12
N ASP A 62 1.17 5.29 -5.12
CA ASP A 62 0.58 6.50 -5.67
C ASP A 62 -0.82 6.23 -6.27
N SER A 63 -1.00 5.06 -6.91
CA SER A 63 -2.30 4.62 -7.42
C SER A 63 -3.28 4.32 -6.28
N ASP A 64 -2.85 3.55 -5.28
CA ASP A 64 -3.69 3.16 -4.14
C ASP A 64 -4.15 4.40 -3.35
N MET A 65 -3.26 5.36 -3.14
CA MET A 65 -3.55 6.61 -2.44
C MET A 65 -4.58 7.46 -3.19
N ARG A 66 -4.62 7.42 -4.53
CA ARG A 66 -5.62 8.13 -5.33
C ARG A 66 -7.02 7.52 -5.22
N LEU A 67 -7.11 6.23 -4.89
CA LEU A 67 -8.40 5.54 -4.72
C LEU A 67 -9.02 5.76 -3.34
N LEU A 68 -8.23 6.13 -2.33
CA LEU A 68 -8.72 6.30 -0.96
C LEU A 68 -9.88 7.31 -0.83
N PRO A 69 -9.86 8.49 -1.48
CA PRO A 69 -10.97 9.44 -1.40
C PRO A 69 -12.27 8.89 -2.01
N GLU A 70 -12.17 8.15 -3.11
CA GLU A 70 -13.33 7.53 -3.77
C GLU A 70 -13.92 6.42 -2.89
N LEU A 71 -13.05 5.59 -2.31
CA LEU A 71 -13.45 4.54 -1.38
C LEU A 71 -14.11 5.13 -0.12
N GLN A 72 -13.54 6.20 0.43
CA GLN A 72 -14.11 6.92 1.57
C GLN A 72 -15.49 7.48 1.23
N SER A 73 -15.63 8.16 0.10
CA SER A 73 -16.91 8.74 -0.32
C SER A 73 -17.97 7.68 -0.53
N THR A 74 -17.60 6.55 -1.15
CA THR A 74 -18.49 5.40 -1.32
C THR A 74 -18.92 4.82 0.02
N ALA A 75 -17.98 4.62 0.94
CA ALA A 75 -18.27 4.11 2.28
C ALA A 75 -19.22 5.04 3.06
N VAL A 76 -18.99 6.35 3.01
CA VAL A 76 -19.86 7.35 3.66
C VAL A 76 -21.26 7.33 3.04
N ASN A 77 -21.38 7.29 1.71
CA ASN A 77 -22.67 7.26 1.03
C ASN A 77 -23.46 5.98 1.38
N LEU A 78 -22.80 4.82 1.38
CA LEU A 78 -23.44 3.57 1.80
C LEU A 78 -23.89 3.62 3.27
N LEU A 79 -23.09 4.23 4.14
CA LEU A 79 -23.44 4.41 5.54
C LEU A 79 -24.66 5.33 5.71
N LEU A 80 -24.69 6.47 5.01
CA LEU A 80 -25.82 7.40 5.03
C LEU A 80 -27.10 6.77 4.48
N LEU A 81 -27.01 5.98 3.40
CA LEU A 81 -28.17 5.25 2.86
C LEU A 81 -28.74 4.26 3.88
N LYS A 82 -27.88 3.54 4.61
CA LYS A 82 -28.32 2.63 5.69
C LYS A 82 -29.04 3.39 6.81
N TYR A 83 -28.47 4.48 7.31
CA TYR A 83 -29.10 5.30 8.34
C TYR A 83 -30.41 5.93 7.88
N THR A 84 -30.53 6.29 6.59
CA THR A 84 -31.77 6.86 6.04
C THR A 84 -32.86 5.79 5.95
N HIS A 85 -32.53 4.56 5.53
CA HIS A 85 -33.49 3.45 5.53
C HIS A 85 -33.93 3.05 6.94
N GLU A 86 -32.99 2.97 7.90
CA GLU A 86 -33.34 2.67 9.30
C GLU A 86 -34.13 3.80 9.96
N GLY A 87 -33.79 5.07 9.68
CA GLY A 87 -34.54 6.23 10.16
C GLY A 87 -35.98 6.31 9.60
N ILE A 88 -36.20 5.90 8.35
CA ILE A 88 -37.54 5.80 7.75
C ILE A 88 -38.35 4.66 8.42
N LEU A 89 -37.72 3.54 8.76
CA LEU A 89 -38.39 2.42 9.45
C LEU A 89 -38.79 2.76 10.90
N VAL A 90 -38.03 3.63 11.59
CA VAL A 90 -38.38 4.11 12.93
C VAL A 90 -39.40 5.26 12.89
N GLY A 91 -39.38 6.10 11.85
CA GLY A 91 -40.31 7.23 11.68
C GLY A 91 -41.71 6.86 11.15
N GLY A 92 -41.88 5.68 10.55
CA GLY A 92 -43.14 5.24 9.95
C GLY A 92 -44.25 4.80 10.92
N SER A 93 -43.94 4.56 12.20
CA SER A 93 -44.92 4.04 13.16
C SER A 93 -45.71 5.12 13.93
N ALA A 94 -45.33 6.41 13.83
CA ALA A 94 -45.97 7.47 14.62
C ALA A 94 -47.11 8.21 13.89
N ALA A 95 -47.26 8.05 12.57
CA ALA A 95 -48.22 8.82 11.78
C ALA A 95 -49.62 8.16 11.61
N ALA A 96 -49.82 6.91 12.06
CA ALA A 96 -51.08 6.18 11.85
C ALA A 96 -52.12 6.32 12.98
N ALA A 97 -51.83 7.03 14.08
CA ALA A 97 -52.67 7.04 15.29
C ALA A 97 -53.54 8.30 15.50
N LYS A 98 -53.83 9.08 14.45
CA LYS A 98 -54.73 10.25 14.55
C LYS A 98 -55.75 10.33 13.41
N VAL A 99 -56.55 9.27 13.22
CA VAL A 99 -57.85 9.34 12.51
C VAL A 99 -58.83 8.37 13.16
N SER A 100 -59.25 8.64 14.40
CA SER A 100 -60.55 8.21 14.97
C SER A 100 -60.66 8.65 16.44
N ALA A 101 -61.27 9.80 16.67
CA ALA A 101 -62.03 10.13 17.89
C ALA A 101 -62.85 11.38 17.61
#